data_AF-A0A3Q1CNG3-F1
#
_entry.id   AF-A0A3Q1CNG3-F1
#
_cell.length_a   1.000
_cell.length_b   1.000
_cell.length_c   1.000
_cell.angle_alpha   90.00
_cell.angle_beta   90.00
_cell.angle_gamma   90.00
#
_symmetry.space_group_name_H-M   'P 1'
#
loop_
_entity.id
_entity.type
_entity.pdbx_description
1 polymer ?
#
loop_
_entity_poly.entity_id
_entity_poly.type
_entity_poly.pdbx_seq_one_letter_code
_entity_poly.pdbx_strand_id
1 'polypeptide(L)'
;MSAMLQLPLVVTAQVDLVLVLVSLLALWTRLSRLSYPNAVVFDEVYYGQFVSFYMKRVFFIDDNGPPLGHMILALGAYLGGFDGNFVWNRIRAEYPSSVSVWSLRVLPSLCGALCVPLVYLLTLELRFSHLSALGAAVLLLLENSLIVQSRFMLLESVLIFLVLLAFFSYLRFHNAPTSSWFRYIWLLLSGVSCAAAVGVKYMGLFSYLLLLGVAFLHAWNLIGDQFVSHLCGTSLCVWGVCVSVVGW
;
A
#
# COMPACT_ATOMS: atom_id res chain seq x y z
N MET A 1 -47.68 -18.03 8.92
CA MET A 1 -46.89 -16.99 9.61
C MET A 1 -45.46 -17.46 9.70
N SER A 2 -44.58 -16.63 9.14
CA SER A 2 -43.13 -16.74 8.99
C SER A 2 -42.37 -16.79 10.32
N ALA A 3 -41.34 -17.64 10.39
CA ALA A 3 -40.14 -17.35 11.17
C ALA A 3 -38.94 -18.04 10.52
N MET A 4 -38.24 -17.24 9.73
CA MET A 4 -36.94 -17.47 9.10
C MET A 4 -35.91 -17.83 10.19
N LEU A 5 -35.43 -19.07 10.19
CA LEU A 5 -34.27 -19.48 10.99
C LEU A 5 -33.03 -18.77 10.43
N GLN A 6 -32.60 -17.69 11.10
CA GLN A 6 -31.32 -17.04 10.85
C GLN A 6 -30.21 -18.02 11.27
N LEU A 7 -29.62 -18.70 10.30
CA LEU A 7 -28.37 -19.45 10.51
C LEU A 7 -27.30 -18.47 11.02
N PRO A 8 -26.53 -18.83 12.05
CA PRO A 8 -25.46 -17.97 12.53
C PRO A 8 -24.44 -17.76 11.41
N LEU A 9 -24.02 -16.53 11.20
CA LEU A 9 -22.91 -16.18 10.32
C LEU A 9 -21.63 -16.79 10.91
N VAL A 10 -21.33 -18.04 10.56
CA VAL A 10 -20.12 -18.74 11.03
C VAL A 10 -18.94 -18.23 10.23
N VAL A 11 -18.19 -17.29 10.81
CA VAL A 11 -16.90 -16.83 10.28
C VAL A 11 -15.82 -17.79 10.76
N THR A 12 -15.39 -18.70 9.88
CA THR A 12 -14.24 -19.55 10.14
C THR A 12 -12.95 -18.76 9.86
N ALA A 13 -12.29 -18.28 10.91
CA ALA A 13 -10.98 -17.65 10.79
C ALA A 13 -9.89 -18.72 10.83
N GLN A 14 -9.22 -18.97 9.70
CA GLN A 14 -7.97 -19.72 9.67
C GLN A 14 -6.83 -18.74 9.89
N VAL A 15 -6.12 -18.88 11.02
CA VAL A 15 -5.03 -17.98 11.40
C VAL A 15 -3.70 -18.67 11.13
N ASP A 16 -2.97 -18.17 10.14
CA ASP A 16 -1.59 -18.58 9.91
C ASP A 16 -0.69 -17.99 11.00
N LEU A 17 -0.26 -18.84 11.94
CA LEU A 17 0.62 -18.41 13.04
C LEU A 17 1.90 -17.74 12.53
N VAL A 18 2.44 -18.24 11.41
CA VAL A 18 3.63 -17.67 10.75
C VAL A 18 3.37 -16.22 10.31
N LEU A 19 2.23 -15.95 9.68
CA LEU A 19 1.87 -14.60 9.23
C LEU A 19 1.72 -13.65 10.42
N VAL A 20 1.11 -14.11 11.51
CA VAL A 20 0.97 -13.32 12.75
C VAL A 20 2.33 -13.01 13.34
N LEU A 21 3.22 -13.99 13.47
CA LEU A 21 4.57 -13.76 13.99
C LEU A 21 5.37 -12.80 13.11
N VAL A 22 5.33 -12.98 11.79
CA VAL A 22 6.03 -12.11 10.83
C VAL A 22 5.49 -10.68 10.89
N SER A 23 4.17 -10.51 10.98
CA SER A 23 3.57 -9.17 11.07
C SER A 23 3.91 -8.47 12.39
N LEU A 24 3.88 -9.19 13.52
CA LEU A 24 4.31 -8.65 14.82
C LEU A 24 5.79 -8.25 14.81
N LEU A 25 6.67 -9.09 14.25
CA LEU A 25 8.09 -8.77 14.13
C LEU A 25 8.33 -7.58 13.19
N ALA A 26 7.59 -7.49 12.08
CA ALA A 26 7.70 -6.37 11.13
C ALA A 26 7.23 -5.05 11.74
N LEU A 27 6.14 -5.08 12.52
CA LEU A 27 5.67 -3.94 13.29
C LEU A 27 6.68 -3.55 14.36
N TRP A 28 7.21 -4.51 15.12
CA TRP A 28 8.21 -4.25 16.15
C TRP A 28 9.46 -3.58 15.58
N THR A 29 10.04 -4.13 14.50
CA THR A 29 11.29 -3.60 13.94
C THR A 29 11.12 -2.16 13.44
N ARG A 30 10.04 -1.86 12.73
CA ARG A 30 9.82 -0.54 12.12
C ARG A 30 9.22 0.48 13.08
N LEU A 31 8.32 0.08 13.98
CA LEU A 31 7.70 0.98 14.96
C LEU A 31 8.58 1.24 16.19
N SER A 32 9.65 0.47 16.37
CA SER A 32 10.56 0.69 17.50
C SER A 32 11.24 2.07 17.43
N ARG A 33 11.13 2.81 18.54
CA ARG A 33 11.82 4.10 18.78
C ARG A 33 11.69 5.10 17.62
N LEU A 34 10.48 5.31 17.07
CA LEU A 34 10.24 6.27 15.98
C LEU A 34 10.67 7.71 16.29
N SER A 35 10.54 8.12 17.55
CA SER A 35 10.95 9.45 17.99
C SER A 35 12.46 9.64 17.86
N TYR A 36 13.26 8.57 17.90
CA TYR A 36 14.70 8.67 17.71
C TYR A 36 15.09 8.44 16.23
N PRO A 37 15.79 9.37 15.57
CA PRO A 37 16.33 10.64 16.08
C PRO A 37 15.30 11.79 16.10
N ASN A 38 15.34 12.64 17.15
CA ASN A 38 14.49 13.85 17.29
C ASN A 38 15.00 15.02 16.42
N ALA A 39 15.45 14.72 15.20
CA ALA A 39 15.93 15.72 14.27
C ALA A 39 15.42 15.40 12.86
N VAL A 40 15.31 16.43 12.03
CA VAL A 40 14.92 16.33 10.62
C VAL A 40 16.02 15.61 9.84
N VAL A 41 15.68 14.55 9.12
CA VAL A 41 16.65 13.73 8.37
C VAL A 41 16.38 13.80 6.87
N PHE A 42 17.42 14.05 6.06
CA PHE A 42 17.36 13.91 4.60
C PHE A 42 16.14 14.64 3.97
N ASP A 43 15.33 13.92 3.18
CA ASP A 43 14.17 14.46 2.46
C ASP A 43 12.98 14.83 3.37
N GLU A 44 13.05 14.56 4.69
CA GLU A 44 12.04 15.07 5.64
C GLU A 44 11.93 16.60 5.61
N VAL A 45 13.01 17.31 5.23
CA VAL A 45 13.00 18.77 5.07
C VAL A 45 11.99 19.18 3.99
N TYR A 46 12.03 18.53 2.82
CA TYR A 46 11.17 18.85 1.69
C TYR A 46 9.73 18.40 1.96
N TYR A 47 9.55 17.14 2.36
CA TYR A 47 8.22 16.60 2.66
C TYR A 47 7.55 17.34 3.81
N GLY A 48 8.31 17.75 4.82
CA GLY A 48 7.80 18.52 5.95
C GLY A 48 7.32 19.91 5.56
N GLN A 49 8.02 20.56 4.63
CA GLN A 49 7.60 21.85 4.09
C GLN A 49 6.24 21.74 3.39
N PHE A 50 6.05 20.71 2.56
CA PHE A 50 4.76 20.45 1.91
C PHE A 50 3.65 20.12 2.92
N VAL A 51 3.94 19.28 3.91
CA VAL A 51 2.99 18.99 5.01
C VAL A 51 2.57 20.27 5.73
N SER A 52 3.50 21.20 5.95
CA SER A 52 3.20 22.48 6.60
C SER A 52 2.33 23.39 5.73
N PHE A 53 2.52 23.39 4.40
CA PHE A 53 1.63 24.10 3.48
C PHE A 53 0.22 23.50 3.47
N TYR A 54 0.08 22.17 3.53
CA TYR A 54 -1.22 21.52 3.68
C TYR A 54 -1.92 21.88 4.99
N MET A 55 -1.20 21.88 6.13
CA MET A 55 -1.77 22.30 7.41
C MET A 55 -2.24 23.75 7.39
N LYS A 56 -1.45 24.64 6.79
CA LYS A 56 -1.76 26.07 6.66
C LYS A 56 -2.78 26.37 5.56
N ARG A 57 -3.19 25.37 4.77
CA ARG A 57 -4.08 25.51 3.61
C ARG A 57 -3.59 26.57 2.61
N VAL A 58 -2.28 26.64 2.42
CA VAL A 58 -1.65 27.55 1.45
C VAL A 58 -1.41 26.79 0.16
N PHE A 59 -1.78 27.40 -0.96
CA PHE A 59 -1.51 26.84 -2.28
C PHE A 59 0.00 26.86 -2.56
N PHE A 60 0.54 25.75 -3.04
CA PHE A 60 1.93 25.61 -3.45
C PHE A 60 1.99 24.80 -4.75
N ILE A 61 3.12 24.90 -5.45
CA ILE A 61 3.41 24.12 -6.65
C ILE A 61 4.52 23.14 -6.26
N ASP A 62 4.30 21.85 -6.50
CA ASP A 62 5.29 20.80 -6.29
C ASP A 62 5.67 20.20 -7.64
N ASP A 63 6.96 20.26 -7.94
CA ASP A 63 7.54 19.75 -9.18
C ASP A 63 7.84 18.23 -9.09
N ASN A 64 7.80 17.65 -7.88
CA ASN A 64 8.33 16.30 -7.64
C ASN A 64 7.30 15.18 -7.78
N GLY A 65 6.00 15.49 -7.74
CA GLY A 65 5.00 14.44 -7.89
C GLY A 65 3.55 14.85 -7.65
N PRO A 66 2.64 13.88 -7.81
CA PRO A 66 1.23 14.09 -7.55
C PRO A 66 0.93 14.25 -6.04
N PRO A 67 -0.22 14.85 -5.70
CA PRO A 67 -0.47 15.38 -4.34
C PRO A 67 -0.81 14.31 -3.29
N LEU A 68 -1.22 13.10 -3.70
CA LEU A 68 -1.80 12.11 -2.79
C LEU A 68 -0.79 11.68 -1.71
N GLY A 69 0.47 11.50 -2.09
CA GLY A 69 1.53 11.14 -1.15
C GLY A 69 1.68 12.15 -0.02
N HIS A 70 1.79 13.42 -0.37
CA HIS A 70 1.90 14.50 0.60
C HIS A 70 0.63 14.63 1.46
N MET A 71 -0.56 14.40 0.89
CA MET A 71 -1.82 14.39 1.64
C MET A 71 -1.86 13.26 2.68
N ILE A 72 -1.32 12.07 2.39
CA ILE A 72 -1.21 10.98 3.36
C ILE A 72 -0.29 11.38 4.53
N LEU A 73 0.88 11.96 4.24
CA LEU A 73 1.79 12.44 5.28
C LEU A 73 1.15 13.55 6.12
N ALA A 74 0.45 14.48 5.47
CA ALA A 74 -0.29 15.55 6.12
C ALA A 74 -1.40 15.02 7.03
N LEU A 75 -2.09 13.95 6.64
CA LEU A 75 -3.08 13.29 7.48
C LEU A 75 -2.45 12.72 8.77
N GLY A 76 -1.27 12.11 8.69
CA GLY A 76 -0.53 11.64 9.88
C GLY A 76 -0.13 12.78 10.80
N ALA A 77 0.35 13.89 10.23
CA ALA A 77 0.69 15.09 10.98
C ALA A 77 -0.55 15.72 11.66
N TYR A 78 -1.68 15.76 10.96
CA TYR A 78 -2.95 16.29 11.49
C TYR A 78 -3.46 15.46 12.68
N LEU A 79 -3.42 14.13 12.58
CA LEU A 79 -3.76 13.24 13.70
C LEU A 79 -2.83 13.43 14.90
N GLY A 80 -1.59 13.87 14.67
CA GLY A 80 -0.61 14.22 15.68
C GLY A 80 -0.74 15.63 16.27
N GLY A 81 -1.73 16.42 15.84
CA GLY A 81 -1.95 17.79 16.29
C GLY A 81 -0.92 18.80 15.76
N PHE A 82 -0.35 18.57 14.57
CA PHE A 82 0.64 19.46 13.99
C PHE A 82 0.00 20.71 13.33
N ASP A 83 0.31 21.90 13.85
CA ASP A 83 -0.26 23.18 13.36
C ASP A 83 0.42 23.74 12.10
N GLY A 84 1.44 23.08 11.54
CA GLY A 84 2.19 23.60 10.38
C GLY A 84 3.17 24.74 10.71
N ASN A 85 3.28 25.14 11.98
CA ASN A 85 4.15 26.22 12.45
C ASN A 85 5.56 25.72 12.80
N PHE A 86 6.24 25.11 11.82
CA PHE A 86 7.65 24.73 11.92
C PHE A 86 8.37 25.09 10.62
N VAL A 87 9.60 25.61 10.75
CA VAL A 87 10.38 26.10 9.60
C VAL A 87 11.44 25.06 9.22
N TRP A 88 11.27 24.45 8.06
CA TRP A 88 12.10 23.36 7.54
C TRP A 88 13.35 23.90 6.82
N ASN A 89 14.29 24.46 7.57
CA ASN A 89 15.43 25.16 6.96
C ASN A 89 16.66 24.29 6.73
N ARG A 90 16.91 23.29 7.58
CA ARG A 90 18.17 22.53 7.57
C ARG A 90 17.95 21.08 8.00
N ILE A 91 18.69 20.18 7.37
CA ILE A 91 18.88 18.81 7.85
C ILE A 91 19.55 18.90 9.23
N ARG A 92 19.13 18.02 10.16
CA ARG A 92 19.54 18.01 11.58
C ARG A 92 18.93 19.14 12.44
N ALA A 93 17.96 19.89 11.94
CA ALA A 93 17.18 20.75 12.83
C ALA A 93 16.44 19.88 13.86
N GLU A 94 16.54 20.23 15.14
CA GLU A 94 15.82 19.53 16.21
C GLU A 94 14.33 19.89 16.16
N TYR A 95 13.49 18.88 16.37
CA TYR A 95 12.05 19.11 16.46
C TYR A 95 11.72 19.79 17.81
N PRO A 96 10.91 20.85 17.82
CA PRO A 96 10.47 21.47 19.07
C PRO A 96 9.53 20.51 19.81
N SER A 97 9.41 20.68 21.13
CA SER A 97 8.56 19.85 21.98
C SER A 97 7.08 19.88 21.62
N SER A 98 6.64 20.87 20.83
CA SER A 98 5.27 20.97 20.31
C SER A 98 4.98 20.03 19.15
N VAL A 99 6.00 19.49 18.47
CA VAL A 99 5.82 18.65 17.29
C VAL A 99 6.04 17.18 17.64
N SER A 100 5.00 16.37 17.45
CA SER A 100 5.06 14.93 17.69
C SER A 100 5.74 14.19 16.53
N VAL A 101 7.06 14.00 16.63
CA VAL A 101 7.88 13.26 15.63
C VAL A 101 7.31 11.88 15.32
N TRP A 102 6.77 11.21 16.35
CA TRP A 102 6.14 9.90 16.22
C TRP A 102 4.99 9.92 15.20
N SER A 103 4.10 10.92 15.29
CA SER A 103 2.92 11.03 14.42
C SER A 103 3.28 11.34 12.96
N LEU A 104 4.38 12.06 12.74
CA LEU A 104 4.89 12.33 11.39
C LEU A 104 5.43 11.06 10.70
N ARG A 105 6.05 10.16 11.47
CA ARG A 105 6.71 8.96 10.96
C ARG A 105 5.85 7.69 11.04
N VAL A 106 4.75 7.71 11.80
CA VAL A 106 3.93 6.52 12.04
C VAL A 106 3.29 5.98 10.76
N LEU A 107 2.77 6.84 9.88
CA LEU A 107 2.11 6.37 8.65
C LEU A 107 3.10 5.68 7.67
N PRO A 108 4.24 6.30 7.31
CA PRO A 108 5.29 5.62 6.53
C PRO A 108 5.77 4.30 7.14
N SER A 109 6.01 4.30 8.46
CA SER A 109 6.52 3.10 9.16
C SER A 109 5.49 1.97 9.23
N LEU A 110 4.21 2.29 9.38
CA LEU A 110 3.11 1.32 9.30
C LEU A 110 3.02 0.73 7.89
N CYS A 111 3.03 1.55 6.84
CA CYS A 111 3.04 1.06 5.45
C CYS A 111 4.23 0.13 5.21
N GLY A 112 5.43 0.53 5.62
CA GLY A 112 6.63 -0.30 5.51
C GLY A 112 6.55 -1.61 6.31
N ALA A 113 5.91 -1.61 7.47
CA ALA A 113 5.70 -2.81 8.27
C ALA A 113 4.71 -3.78 7.63
N LEU A 114 3.65 -3.25 7.03
CA LEU A 114 2.66 -4.06 6.32
C LEU A 114 3.17 -4.63 4.99
N CYS A 115 4.23 -4.06 4.41
CA CYS A 115 4.89 -4.66 3.23
C CYS A 115 5.40 -6.09 3.49
N VAL A 116 5.91 -6.38 4.70
CA VAL A 116 6.45 -7.70 5.04
C VAL A 116 5.39 -8.81 4.99
N PRO A 117 4.26 -8.73 5.73
CA PRO A 117 3.21 -9.74 5.63
C PRO A 117 2.54 -9.75 4.24
N LEU A 118 2.48 -8.61 3.53
CA LEU A 118 1.96 -8.60 2.16
C LEU A 118 2.82 -9.44 1.21
N VAL A 119 4.15 -9.39 1.30
CA VAL A 119 5.03 -10.24 0.48
C VAL A 119 4.88 -11.72 0.82
N TYR A 120 4.70 -12.06 2.09
CA TYR A 120 4.37 -13.44 2.49
C TYR A 120 3.07 -13.91 1.82
N LEU A 121 2.02 -13.10 1.87
CA LEU A 121 0.74 -13.44 1.25
C LEU A 121 0.84 -13.50 -0.29
N LEU A 122 1.55 -12.55 -0.90
CA LEU A 122 1.79 -12.51 -2.35
C LEU A 122 2.48 -13.79 -2.85
N THR A 123 3.51 -14.25 -2.14
CA THR A 123 4.24 -15.46 -2.52
C THR A 123 3.39 -16.73 -2.38
N LEU A 124 2.48 -16.78 -1.40
CA LEU A 124 1.49 -17.86 -1.31
C LEU A 124 0.47 -17.82 -2.46
N GLU A 125 0.01 -16.63 -2.87
CA GLU A 125 -0.87 -16.48 -4.03
C GLU A 125 -0.18 -16.89 -5.34
N LEU A 126 1.14 -16.74 -5.43
CA LEU A 126 1.95 -17.28 -6.53
C LEU A 126 2.12 -18.81 -6.50
N ARG A 127 1.44 -19.52 -5.58
CA ARG A 127 1.48 -20.99 -5.42
C ARG A 127 2.84 -21.55 -4.99
N PHE A 128 3.69 -20.72 -4.39
CA PHE A 128 4.92 -21.20 -3.77
C PHE A 128 4.66 -21.86 -2.40
N SER A 129 5.63 -22.63 -1.92
CA SER A 129 5.56 -23.27 -0.60
C SER A 129 5.58 -22.26 0.56
N HIS A 130 5.07 -22.65 1.73
CA HIS A 130 5.15 -21.84 2.95
C HIS A 130 6.59 -21.51 3.36
N LEU A 131 7.56 -22.40 3.11
CA LEU A 131 8.97 -22.15 3.41
C LEU A 131 9.56 -21.04 2.53
N SER A 132 9.27 -21.05 1.23
CA SER A 132 9.67 -19.98 0.32
C SER A 132 9.01 -18.64 0.65
N ALA A 133 7.73 -18.66 1.05
CA ALA A 133 7.03 -17.47 1.48
C ALA A 133 7.64 -16.87 2.76
N LEU A 134 7.97 -17.72 3.74
CA LEU A 134 8.69 -17.32 4.94
C LEU A 134 10.08 -16.76 4.60
N GLY A 135 10.82 -17.41 3.70
CA GLY A 135 12.11 -16.92 3.22
C GLY A 135 12.02 -15.52 2.61
N ALA A 136 11.05 -15.28 1.73
CA ALA A 136 10.83 -13.96 1.13
C ALA A 136 10.49 -12.89 2.18
N ALA A 137 9.64 -13.22 3.14
CA ALA A 137 9.26 -12.32 4.21
C ALA A 137 10.45 -11.99 5.14
N VAL A 138 11.27 -12.98 5.50
CA VAL A 138 12.47 -12.79 6.32
C VAL A 138 13.51 -11.93 5.60
N LEU A 139 13.72 -12.15 4.29
CA LEU A 139 14.62 -11.31 3.49
C LEU A 139 14.18 -9.84 3.52
N LEU A 140 12.89 -9.55 3.32
CA LEU A 140 12.37 -8.18 3.38
C LEU A 140 12.36 -7.60 4.80
N LEU A 141 12.16 -8.46 5.81
CA LEU A 141 12.22 -8.07 7.22
C LEU A 141 13.63 -7.65 7.63
N LEU A 142 14.67 -8.30 7.10
CA LEU A 142 16.09 -8.03 7.41
C LEU A 142 16.75 -7.03 6.45
N GLU A 143 16.02 -6.56 5.43
CA GLU A 143 16.56 -5.62 4.44
C GLU A 143 16.69 -4.22 5.06
N ASN A 144 17.93 -3.76 5.19
CA ASN A 144 18.24 -2.53 5.93
C ASN A 144 17.76 -1.27 5.21
N SER A 145 17.79 -1.22 3.88
CA SER A 145 17.38 -0.04 3.12
C SER A 145 15.91 0.30 3.37
N LEU A 146 15.03 -0.69 3.29
CA LEU A 146 13.59 -0.60 3.53
C LEU A 146 13.27 -0.31 4.99
N ILE A 147 14.04 -0.85 5.94
CA ILE A 147 13.90 -0.48 7.36
C ILE A 147 14.20 1.01 7.52
N VAL A 148 15.34 1.48 7.02
CA VAL A 148 15.74 2.88 7.17
C VAL A 148 14.75 3.81 6.48
N GLN A 149 14.36 3.49 5.25
CA GLN A 149 13.46 4.29 4.44
C GLN A 149 12.03 4.36 5.00
N SER A 150 11.52 3.28 5.60
CA SER A 150 10.18 3.28 6.20
C SER A 150 10.10 4.00 7.54
N ARG A 151 11.21 4.19 8.25
CA ARG A 151 11.23 4.84 9.57
C ARG A 151 11.21 6.37 9.50
N PHE A 152 11.49 6.96 8.34
CA PHE A 152 11.46 8.40 8.13
C PHE A 152 10.19 8.85 7.41
N MET A 153 9.93 10.15 7.43
CA MET A 153 8.77 10.75 6.75
C MET A 153 8.98 10.80 5.23
N LEU A 154 9.01 9.62 4.60
CA LEU A 154 9.32 9.39 3.20
C LEU A 154 8.15 8.71 2.47
N LEU A 155 7.93 9.12 1.21
CA LEU A 155 6.82 8.64 0.39
C LEU A 155 7.02 7.22 -0.16
N GLU A 156 8.26 6.75 -0.24
CA GLU A 156 8.56 5.47 -0.90
C GLU A 156 7.98 4.27 -0.15
N SER A 157 7.92 4.32 1.18
CA SER A 157 7.31 3.25 1.97
C SER A 157 5.81 3.08 1.66
N VAL A 158 5.10 4.19 1.48
CA VAL A 158 3.68 4.23 1.09
C VAL A 158 3.52 3.73 -0.35
N LEU A 159 4.39 4.17 -1.26
CA LEU A 159 4.38 3.72 -2.65
C LEU A 159 4.56 2.20 -2.75
N ILE A 160 5.59 1.64 -2.10
CA ILE A 160 5.88 0.20 -2.12
C ILE A 160 4.71 -0.60 -1.55
N PHE A 161 4.12 -0.12 -0.45
CA PHE A 161 2.93 -0.75 0.14
C PHE A 161 1.75 -0.79 -0.83
N LEU A 162 1.43 0.33 -1.48
CA LEU A 162 0.32 0.41 -2.43
C LEU A 162 0.56 -0.46 -3.67
N VAL A 163 1.80 -0.52 -4.17
CA VAL A 163 2.17 -1.39 -5.29
C VAL A 163 2.02 -2.86 -4.91
N LEU A 164 2.56 -3.28 -3.76
CA LEU A 164 2.43 -4.66 -3.28
C LEU A 164 0.95 -5.05 -3.07
N LEU A 165 0.15 -4.13 -2.54
CA LEU A 165 -1.29 -4.33 -2.37
C LEU A 165 -2.01 -4.49 -3.71
N ALA A 166 -1.62 -3.73 -4.74
CA ALA A 166 -2.17 -3.84 -6.09
C ALA A 166 -1.88 -5.20 -6.71
N PHE A 167 -0.63 -5.67 -6.65
CA PHE A 167 -0.26 -6.99 -7.15
C PHE A 167 -0.94 -8.13 -6.37
N PHE A 168 -0.97 -8.03 -5.04
CA PHE A 168 -1.62 -9.04 -4.20
C PHE A 168 -3.11 -9.16 -4.50
N SER A 169 -3.82 -8.03 -4.54
CA SER A 169 -5.27 -8.02 -4.83
C SER A 169 -5.57 -8.50 -6.25
N TYR A 170 -4.73 -8.18 -7.23
CA TYR A 170 -4.86 -8.70 -8.59
C TYR A 170 -4.65 -10.22 -8.67
N LEU A 171 -3.62 -10.76 -8.01
CA LEU A 171 -3.40 -12.21 -7.97
C LEU A 171 -4.54 -12.93 -7.25
N ARG A 172 -5.04 -12.35 -6.15
CA ARG A 172 -6.20 -12.87 -5.43
C ARG A 172 -7.46 -12.87 -6.30
N PHE A 173 -7.66 -11.83 -7.12
CA PHE A 173 -8.72 -11.78 -8.14
C PHE A 173 -8.57 -12.93 -9.15
N HIS A 174 -7.36 -13.16 -9.66
CA HIS A 174 -7.10 -14.20 -10.66
C HIS A 174 -7.30 -15.61 -10.11
N ASN A 175 -6.84 -15.87 -8.88
CA ASN A 175 -6.95 -17.17 -8.21
C ASN A 175 -8.34 -17.47 -7.64
N ALA A 176 -9.20 -16.46 -7.46
CA ALA A 176 -10.52 -16.63 -6.86
C ALA A 176 -11.50 -17.34 -7.83
N PRO A 177 -12.41 -18.20 -7.30
CA PRO A 177 -13.38 -18.90 -8.12
C PRO A 177 -14.30 -17.91 -8.85
N THR A 178 -14.56 -18.19 -10.13
CA THR A 178 -15.35 -17.34 -11.05
C THR A 178 -16.77 -17.06 -10.56
N SER A 179 -17.34 -17.96 -9.76
CA SER A 179 -18.69 -17.84 -9.19
C SER A 179 -18.79 -16.84 -8.02
N SER A 180 -17.68 -16.37 -7.45
CA SER A 180 -17.72 -15.54 -6.25
C SER A 180 -17.80 -14.05 -6.60
N TRP A 181 -18.85 -13.37 -6.14
CA TRP A 181 -18.98 -11.92 -6.29
C TRP A 181 -17.84 -11.14 -5.60
N PHE A 182 -17.31 -11.69 -4.50
CA PHE A 182 -16.17 -11.11 -3.78
C PHE A 182 -14.92 -10.94 -4.64
N ARG A 183 -14.81 -11.68 -5.74
CA ARG A 183 -13.72 -11.53 -6.70
C ARG A 183 -13.62 -10.09 -7.23
N TYR A 184 -14.73 -9.44 -7.56
CA TYR A 184 -14.72 -8.08 -8.11
C TYR A 184 -14.28 -7.01 -7.09
N ILE A 185 -14.46 -7.26 -5.78
CA ILE A 185 -13.92 -6.38 -4.74
C ILE A 185 -12.39 -6.37 -4.79
N TRP A 186 -11.75 -7.53 -5.00
CA TRP A 186 -10.30 -7.62 -5.16
C TRP A 186 -9.82 -6.89 -6.42
N LEU A 187 -10.59 -6.95 -7.52
CA LEU A 187 -10.27 -6.19 -8.73
C LEU A 187 -10.37 -4.68 -8.48
N LEU A 188 -11.44 -4.21 -7.83
CA LEU A 188 -11.60 -2.80 -7.50
C LEU A 188 -10.49 -2.32 -6.55
N LEU A 189 -10.14 -3.14 -5.55
CA LEU A 189 -9.03 -2.86 -4.65
C LEU A 189 -7.70 -2.76 -5.41
N SER A 190 -7.47 -3.61 -6.41
CA SER A 190 -6.27 -3.53 -7.27
C SER A 190 -6.22 -2.24 -8.08
N GLY A 191 -7.35 -1.81 -8.65
CA GLY A 191 -7.45 -0.56 -9.41
C GLY A 191 -7.21 0.66 -8.51
N VAL A 192 -7.91 0.74 -7.38
CA VAL A 192 -7.77 1.84 -6.41
C VAL A 192 -6.35 1.93 -5.87
N SER A 193 -5.74 0.80 -5.48
CA SER A 193 -4.36 0.82 -4.97
C SER A 193 -3.35 1.21 -6.05
N CYS A 194 -3.57 0.83 -7.31
CA CYS A 194 -2.68 1.22 -8.40
C CYS A 194 -2.82 2.72 -8.77
N ALA A 195 -4.04 3.25 -8.84
CA ALA A 195 -4.26 4.69 -8.99
C ALA A 195 -3.66 5.47 -7.82
N ALA A 196 -3.83 4.99 -6.60
CA ALA A 196 -3.22 5.60 -5.43
C ALA A 196 -1.68 5.59 -5.54
N ALA A 197 -1.07 4.50 -6.01
CA ALA A 197 0.38 4.43 -6.23
C ALA A 197 0.87 5.47 -7.25
N VAL A 198 0.18 5.62 -8.39
CA VAL A 198 0.47 6.66 -9.38
C VAL A 198 0.28 8.06 -8.78
N GLY A 199 -0.75 8.24 -7.96
CA GLY A 199 -1.02 9.49 -7.24
C GLY A 199 -0.03 9.84 -6.12
N VAL A 200 0.71 8.86 -5.59
CA VAL A 200 1.82 9.12 -4.65
C VAL A 200 3.07 9.57 -5.38
N LYS A 201 3.45 8.88 -6.46
CA LYS A 201 4.66 9.18 -7.23
C LYS A 201 4.50 8.66 -8.66
N TYR A 202 4.95 9.43 -9.65
CA TYR A 202 4.89 9.02 -11.05
C TYR A 202 5.65 7.71 -11.34
N MET A 203 6.62 7.33 -10.51
CA MET A 203 7.29 6.02 -10.57
C MET A 203 6.32 4.83 -10.43
N GLY A 204 5.16 5.05 -9.78
CA GLY A 204 4.07 4.07 -9.71
C GLY A 204 3.50 3.71 -11.10
N LEU A 205 3.66 4.58 -12.11
CA LEU A 205 3.22 4.32 -13.48
C LEU A 205 3.90 3.08 -14.07
N PHE A 206 5.18 2.85 -13.79
CA PHE A 206 5.88 1.66 -14.27
C PHE A 206 5.29 0.36 -13.68
N SER A 207 4.90 0.40 -12.41
CA SER A 207 4.24 -0.73 -11.74
C SER A 207 2.83 -0.95 -12.30
N TYR A 208 2.10 0.12 -12.59
CA TYR A 208 0.80 0.07 -13.26
C TYR A 208 0.92 -0.56 -14.66
N LEU A 209 1.87 -0.12 -15.48
CA LEU A 209 2.11 -0.68 -16.81
C LEU A 209 2.48 -2.17 -16.75
N LEU A 210 3.26 -2.59 -15.75
CA LEU A 210 3.57 -4.01 -15.54
C LEU A 210 2.30 -4.80 -15.21
N LEU A 211 1.47 -4.30 -14.29
CA LEU A 211 0.23 -4.95 -13.91
C LEU A 211 -0.74 -5.06 -15.11
N LEU A 212 -0.83 -4.01 -15.93
CA LEU A 212 -1.60 -3.99 -17.16
C LEU A 212 -1.08 -5.01 -18.17
N GLY A 213 0.24 -5.13 -18.33
CA GLY A 213 0.87 -6.14 -19.18
C GLY A 213 0.54 -7.58 -18.73
N VAL A 214 0.61 -7.85 -17.42
CA VAL A 214 0.20 -9.15 -16.86
C VAL A 214 -1.28 -9.42 -17.10
N ALA A 215 -2.14 -8.41 -16.87
CA ALA A 215 -3.57 -8.53 -17.13
C ALA A 215 -3.90 -8.77 -18.60
N PHE A 216 -3.17 -8.12 -19.50
CA PHE A 216 -3.29 -8.34 -20.93
C PHE A 216 -2.92 -9.78 -21.32
N LEU A 217 -1.81 -10.33 -20.80
CA LEU A 217 -1.42 -11.72 -21.05
C LEU A 217 -2.46 -12.72 -20.54
N HIS A 218 -3.01 -12.50 -19.35
CA HIS A 218 -4.08 -13.34 -18.81
C HIS A 218 -5.36 -13.26 -19.67
N ALA A 219 -5.76 -12.06 -20.10
CA ALA A 219 -6.91 -11.89 -20.99
C ALA A 219 -6.68 -12.57 -22.35
N TRP A 220 -5.47 -12.47 -22.90
CA TRP A 220 -5.09 -13.11 -24.17
C TRP A 220 -5.19 -14.63 -24.09
N ASN A 221 -4.64 -15.24 -23.04
CA ASN A 221 -4.72 -16.69 -22.84
C ASN A 221 -6.17 -17.18 -22.70
N LEU A 222 -7.01 -16.37 -22.06
CA LEU A 222 -8.42 -16.69 -21.86
C LEU A 222 -9.25 -16.57 -23.15
N ILE A 223 -8.89 -15.65 -24.06
CA ILE A 223 -9.51 -15.56 -25.40
C ILE A 223 -9.15 -16.79 -26.26
N GLY A 224 -7.97 -17.36 -26.07
CA GLY A 224 -7.53 -18.57 -26.76
C GLY A 224 -8.27 -19.84 -26.32
N ASP A 225 -8.98 -19.82 -25.19
CA ASP A 225 -9.68 -20.98 -24.65
C ASP A 225 -11.09 -21.12 -25.23
N GLN A 226 -11.23 -22.01 -26.22
CA GLN A 226 -12.47 -22.19 -26.99
C GLN A 226 -13.63 -22.79 -26.18
N PHE A 227 -13.37 -23.31 -24.97
CA PHE A 227 -14.38 -23.94 -24.13
C PHE A 227 -15.13 -22.97 -23.22
N VAL A 228 -14.71 -21.71 -23.13
CA VAL A 228 -15.33 -20.74 -22.22
C VAL A 228 -16.25 -19.78 -22.99
N SER A 229 -17.51 -20.18 -23.15
CA SER A 229 -18.53 -19.47 -23.95
C SER A 229 -19.16 -18.24 -23.28
N HIS A 230 -18.94 -17.99 -21.98
CA HIS A 230 -19.58 -16.89 -21.23
C HIS A 230 -18.72 -15.61 -21.05
N LEU A 231 -17.74 -15.41 -21.92
CA LEU A 231 -16.53 -14.66 -21.56
C LEU A 231 -16.40 -13.22 -22.09
N CYS A 232 -17.44 -12.66 -22.70
CA CYS A 232 -17.36 -11.29 -23.20
C CYS A 232 -17.39 -10.24 -22.06
N GLY A 233 -18.12 -10.51 -20.96
CA GLY A 233 -18.29 -9.55 -19.87
C GLY A 233 -17.08 -9.40 -18.95
N THR A 234 -16.43 -10.50 -18.53
CA THR A 234 -15.32 -10.46 -17.57
C THR A 234 -14.04 -9.87 -18.15
N SER A 235 -13.76 -10.13 -19.43
CA SER A 235 -12.59 -9.54 -20.11
C SER A 235 -12.75 -8.04 -20.29
N LEU A 236 -13.95 -7.57 -20.67
CA LEU A 236 -14.29 -6.15 -20.76
C LEU A 236 -14.31 -5.44 -19.40
N CYS A 237 -14.77 -6.08 -18.32
CA CYS A 237 -14.74 -5.48 -16.99
C CYS A 237 -13.32 -5.34 -16.44
N VAL A 238 -12.43 -6.31 -16.70
CA VAL A 238 -11.01 -6.20 -16.31
C VAL A 238 -10.33 -5.10 -17.12
N TRP A 239 -10.55 -5.05 -18.43
CA TRP A 239 -10.02 -3.98 -19.29
C TRP A 239 -10.59 -2.60 -18.93
N GLY A 240 -11.90 -2.50 -18.72
CA GLY A 240 -12.58 -1.27 -18.34
C GLY A 240 -12.12 -0.75 -16.99
N VAL A 241 -12.02 -1.59 -15.97
CA VAL A 241 -11.55 -1.15 -14.64
C VAL A 241 -10.06 -0.77 -14.68
N CYS A 242 -9.22 -1.50 -15.41
CA CYS A 242 -7.81 -1.12 -15.56
C CYS A 242 -7.65 0.20 -16.33
N VAL A 243 -8.34 0.38 -17.47
CA VAL A 243 -8.20 1.57 -18.33
C VAL A 243 -8.92 2.81 -17.77
N SER A 244 -10.11 2.66 -17.18
CA SER A 244 -10.87 3.80 -16.62
C SER A 244 -10.22 4.42 -15.38
N VAL A 245 -9.36 3.68 -14.67
CA VAL A 245 -8.62 4.18 -13.51
C VAL A 245 -7.53 5.19 -13.90
N VAL A 246 -7.12 5.22 -15.17
CA VAL A 246 -6.16 6.21 -15.73
C VAL A 246 -6.85 7.30 -16.57
N GLY A 247 -8.17 7.21 -16.75
CA GLY A 247 -8.94 8.18 -17.55
C GLY A 247 -9.22 9.54 -16.88
N TRP A 248 -8.41 9.95 -15.90
CA TRP A 248 -8.52 11.24 -15.20
C TRP A 248 -7.20 11.98 -15.21
#